data_AF-A0AA41DAU5-F1
#
_entry.id   AF-A0AA41DAU5-F1
#
_cell.length_a   1.000
_cell.length_b   1.000
_cell.length_c   1.000
_cell.angle_alpha   90.00
_cell.angle_beta   90.00
_cell.angle_gamma   90.00
#
_symmetry.space_group_name_H-M   'P 1'
#
loop_
_entity.id
_entity.type
_entity.pdbx_description
1 polymer ?
#
loop_
_entity_poly.entity_id
_entity_poly.type
_entity_poly.pdbx_seq_one_letter_code
_entity_poly.pdbx_strand_id
1 'polypeptide(L)'
;MKTMKYLSMMLMMLALSVCMVSCGDDDPSEVSGNASITGRWESSEMRINYKEAVLRVEFSSNNKGSLSAIYTDGTDPDTYNFEYVLKKEVNGDTYLTIVWTGNFVLIYDENVEYKITITPSRLVWGGYTYIRK
;
A
#
# COMPACT_ATOMS: atom_id res chain seq x y z
N MET A 1 -6.88 -21.74 60.32
CA MET A 1 -5.49 -21.50 59.85
C MET A 1 -5.53 -20.30 58.91
N LYS A 2 -5.17 -19.10 59.40
CA LYS A 2 -4.02 -18.27 58.95
C LYS A 2 -4.05 -17.93 57.45
N THR A 3 -4.59 -16.78 57.06
CA THR A 3 -3.90 -15.47 56.83
C THR A 3 -2.87 -15.49 55.70
N MET A 4 -3.09 -14.61 54.73
CA MET A 4 -2.22 -14.20 53.62
C MET A 4 -0.74 -14.09 53.99
N LYS A 5 0.15 -14.12 52.98
CA LYS A 5 1.17 -13.07 52.72
C LYS A 5 2.11 -13.40 51.54
N TYR A 6 2.21 -12.42 50.63
CA TYR A 6 3.36 -11.97 49.83
C TYR A 6 4.21 -12.95 49.03
N LEU A 7 4.22 -12.76 47.69
CA LEU A 7 5.49 -12.78 46.94
C LEU A 7 5.42 -11.86 45.72
N SER A 8 5.42 -10.55 45.97
CA SER A 8 5.87 -9.54 45.02
C SER A 8 7.29 -9.17 45.39
N MET A 9 8.27 -9.49 44.54
CA MET A 9 9.52 -8.73 44.34
C MET A 9 10.46 -9.55 43.46
N MET A 10 10.75 -9.09 42.24
CA MET A 10 12.13 -8.84 41.83
C MET A 10 12.13 -8.00 40.54
N LEU A 11 12.05 -6.70 40.74
CA LEU A 11 12.33 -5.68 39.73
C LEU A 11 13.69 -5.09 40.11
N MET A 12 14.74 -5.33 39.32
CA MET A 12 16.02 -4.60 39.32
C MET A 12 16.83 -5.05 38.09
N MET A 13 16.89 -4.22 37.04
CA MET A 13 17.97 -3.28 36.75
C MET A 13 19.27 -3.93 36.29
N LEU A 14 19.53 -3.88 34.99
CA LEU A 14 20.89 -3.78 34.44
C LEU A 14 20.86 -2.85 33.22
N ALA A 15 21.16 -1.59 33.49
CA ALA A 15 21.55 -0.61 32.49
C ALA A 15 23.08 -0.68 32.35
N LEU A 16 23.60 -0.98 31.16
CA LEU A 16 24.95 -0.64 30.73
C LEU A 16 24.94 -0.34 29.23
N SER A 17 25.03 0.95 28.92
CA SER A 17 25.74 1.49 27.75
C SER A 17 27.20 0.97 27.78
N VAL A 18 27.99 0.77 26.72
CA VAL A 18 28.37 1.54 25.51
C VAL A 18 29.16 0.50 24.65
N CYS A 19 29.11 0.41 23.32
CA CYS A 19 29.98 1.09 22.35
C CYS A 19 29.87 0.35 21.00
N MET A 20 29.96 1.10 19.91
CA MET A 20 29.76 0.72 18.52
C MET A 20 30.95 -0.01 17.84
N VAL A 21 30.62 -0.59 16.67
CA VAL A 21 31.43 -0.94 15.48
C VAL A 21 31.80 -2.42 15.29
N SER A 22 31.21 -3.04 14.26
CA SER A 22 31.97 -3.73 13.21
C SER A 22 31.16 -3.82 11.91
N CYS A 23 31.81 -3.46 10.81
CA CYS A 23 31.34 -3.47 9.42
C CYS A 23 30.86 -4.85 8.94
N GLY A 24 29.90 -4.84 8.01
CA GLY A 24 29.56 -6.00 7.20
C GLY A 24 28.39 -5.73 6.26
N ASP A 25 28.73 -5.31 5.04
CA ASP A 25 28.00 -5.35 3.78
C ASP A 25 26.59 -4.74 3.60
N ASP A 26 26.54 -3.95 2.53
CA ASP A 26 25.39 -3.47 1.75
C ASP A 26 24.14 -4.36 1.82
N ASP A 27 23.22 -3.99 2.70
CA ASP A 27 21.80 -4.15 2.41
C ASP A 27 21.19 -2.75 2.51
N PRO A 28 20.57 -2.20 1.45
CA PRO A 28 19.70 -1.06 1.62
C PRO A 28 18.53 -1.56 2.45
N SER A 29 18.68 -1.42 3.77
CA SER A 29 17.67 -1.69 4.78
C SER A 29 16.31 -1.34 4.20
N GLU A 30 15.50 -2.36 3.93
CA GLU A 30 14.16 -2.17 3.43
C GLU A 30 13.53 -1.09 4.29
N VAL A 31 13.12 0.01 3.65
CA VAL A 31 12.49 1.12 4.34
C VAL A 31 11.18 0.58 4.88
N SER A 32 11.20 0.01 6.09
CA SER A 32 10.07 -0.48 6.84
C SER A 32 9.31 0.71 7.43
N GLY A 33 9.01 1.69 6.59
CA GLY A 33 7.88 2.58 6.81
C GLY A 33 6.63 1.78 6.44
N ASN A 34 5.64 1.75 7.31
CA ASN A 34 4.37 1.08 7.05
C ASN A 34 3.71 1.75 5.83
N ALA A 35 4.04 1.28 4.61
CA ALA A 35 3.64 1.94 3.38
C ALA A 35 2.13 1.83 3.23
N SER A 36 1.43 2.95 3.42
CA SER A 36 -0.03 3.01 3.30
C SER A 36 -0.43 3.05 1.84
N ILE A 37 -1.43 2.28 1.41
CA ILE A 37 -1.97 2.42 0.05
C ILE A 37 -2.74 3.75 -0.12
N THR A 38 -3.25 4.31 0.98
CA THR A 38 -4.05 5.54 0.97
C THR A 38 -3.25 6.71 0.41
N GLY A 39 -3.91 7.50 -0.43
CA GLY A 39 -3.33 8.62 -1.14
C GLY A 39 -3.54 8.53 -2.65
N ARG A 40 -2.95 9.48 -3.36
CA ARG A 40 -3.02 9.60 -4.82
C ARG A 40 -1.78 9.01 -5.47
N TRP A 41 -2.00 8.28 -6.54
CA TRP A 41 -0.96 7.65 -7.35
C TRP A 41 -1.23 7.88 -8.83
N GLU A 42 -0.18 8.08 -9.60
CA GLU A 42 -0.27 8.31 -11.04
C GLU A 42 0.70 7.42 -11.81
N SER A 43 0.25 6.84 -12.92
CA SER A 43 1.13 6.13 -13.85
C SER A 43 1.97 7.11 -14.68
N SER A 44 2.93 6.57 -15.43
CA SER A 44 3.41 7.27 -16.62
C SER A 44 2.32 7.31 -17.70
N GLU A 45 2.49 8.17 -18.70
CA GLU A 45 1.60 8.23 -19.87
C GLU A 45 1.53 6.87 -20.57
N MET A 46 0.32 6.50 -20.97
CA MET A 46 0.05 5.26 -21.69
C MET A 46 -1.22 5.36 -22.51
N ARG A 47 -1.41 4.39 -23.40
CA ARG A 47 -2.56 4.39 -24.31
C ARG A 47 -3.74 3.64 -23.71
N ILE A 48 -4.81 4.37 -23.39
CA ILE A 48 -6.09 3.86 -22.88
C ILE A 48 -7.19 4.21 -23.90
N ASN A 49 -7.98 3.23 -24.33
CA ASN A 49 -9.07 3.44 -25.30
C ASN A 49 -8.63 4.24 -26.55
N TYR A 50 -7.47 3.90 -27.11
CA TYR A 50 -6.86 4.56 -28.28
C TYR A 50 -6.34 5.99 -28.08
N LYS A 51 -6.45 6.54 -26.86
CA LYS A 51 -5.96 7.88 -26.50
C LYS A 51 -4.79 7.78 -25.52
N GLU A 52 -3.89 8.75 -25.56
CA GLU A 52 -2.84 8.90 -24.54
C GLU A 52 -3.45 9.47 -23.26
N ALA A 53 -3.14 8.82 -22.13
CA ALA A 53 -3.66 9.17 -20.83
C ALA A 53 -2.69 8.84 -19.71
N VAL A 54 -2.83 9.54 -18.59
CA VAL A 54 -2.26 9.16 -17.29
C VAL A 54 -3.35 8.51 -16.48
N LEU A 55 -3.08 7.33 -15.90
CA LEU A 55 -3.97 6.74 -14.92
C LEU A 55 -3.72 7.36 -13.57
N ARG A 56 -4.75 7.94 -12.98
CA ARG A 56 -4.74 8.39 -11.59
C ARG A 56 -5.59 7.45 -10.77
N VAL A 57 -5.03 6.89 -9.71
CA VAL A 57 -5.79 6.16 -8.70
C VAL A 57 -5.69 6.88 -7.36
N GLU A 58 -6.81 7.03 -6.67
CA GLU A 58 -6.86 7.60 -5.33
C GLU A 58 -7.52 6.59 -4.39
N PHE A 59 -6.80 6.19 -3.33
CA PHE A 59 -7.32 5.31 -2.29
C PHE A 59 -7.60 6.12 -1.03
N SER A 60 -8.79 5.96 -0.48
CA SER A 60 -9.24 6.60 0.77
C SER A 60 -9.22 5.62 1.94
N SER A 61 -9.02 6.11 3.17
CA SER A 61 -8.93 5.29 4.38
C SER A 61 -10.22 4.55 4.76
N ASN A 62 -11.34 4.85 4.09
CA ASN A 62 -12.64 4.20 4.26
C ASN A 62 -12.89 3.05 3.27
N ASN A 63 -11.82 2.44 2.73
CA ASN A 63 -11.89 1.33 1.78
C ASN A 63 -12.56 1.68 0.44
N LYS A 64 -12.59 2.96 0.08
CA LYS A 64 -13.07 3.43 -1.22
C LYS A 64 -11.95 4.04 -2.03
N GLY A 65 -12.08 4.02 -3.35
CA GLY A 65 -11.16 4.70 -4.22
C GLY A 65 -11.79 5.10 -5.54
N SER A 66 -11.01 5.80 -6.35
CA SER A 66 -11.36 6.16 -7.71
C SER A 66 -10.20 5.87 -8.66
N LEU A 67 -10.51 5.45 -9.88
CA LEU A 67 -9.59 5.33 -11.00
C LEU A 67 -10.05 6.27 -12.09
N SER A 68 -9.14 7.15 -12.52
CA SER A 68 -9.37 8.09 -13.61
C SER A 68 -8.39 7.86 -14.74
N ALA A 69 -8.87 7.89 -15.99
CA ALA A 69 -8.04 8.07 -17.17
C ALA A 69 -8.02 9.56 -17.54
N ILE A 70 -6.88 10.21 -17.35
CA ILE A 70 -6.69 11.64 -17.64
C ILE A 70 -6.06 11.77 -19.01
N TYR A 71 -6.86 12.11 -20.01
CA TYR A 71 -6.42 12.21 -21.40
C TYR A 71 -5.50 13.42 -21.62
N THR A 72 -4.42 13.22 -22.38
CA THR A 72 -3.43 14.28 -22.69
C THR A 72 -3.93 15.26 -23.75
N ASP A 73 -4.96 14.88 -24.51
CA ASP A 73 -5.59 15.69 -25.56
C ASP A 73 -6.56 16.76 -25.01
N GLY A 74 -6.73 16.84 -23.69
CA GLY A 74 -7.63 17.78 -23.02
C GLY A 74 -9.09 17.34 -22.98
N THR A 75 -9.42 16.12 -23.44
CA THR A 75 -10.74 15.51 -23.23
C THR A 75 -11.02 15.36 -21.73
N ASP A 76 -12.29 15.47 -21.34
CA ASP A 76 -12.72 15.21 -19.97
C ASP A 76 -12.27 13.81 -19.51
N PRO A 77 -11.80 13.68 -18.25
CA PRO A 77 -11.32 12.40 -17.75
C PRO A 77 -12.47 11.44 -17.48
N ASP A 78 -12.29 10.18 -17.86
CA ASP A 78 -13.18 9.11 -17.44
C ASP A 78 -12.83 8.71 -16.00
N THR A 79 -13.79 8.74 -15.09
CA THR A 79 -13.57 8.44 -13.66
C THR A 79 -14.56 7.42 -13.13
N TYR A 80 -14.03 6.40 -12.46
CA TYR A 80 -14.80 5.29 -11.92
C TYR A 80 -14.47 5.07 -10.46
N ASN A 81 -15.49 4.91 -9.62
CA ASN A 81 -15.33 4.64 -8.20
C ASN A 81 -15.32 3.14 -7.93
N PHE A 82 -14.59 2.72 -6.91
CA PHE A 82 -14.55 1.33 -6.46
C PHE A 82 -14.46 1.26 -4.94
N GLU A 83 -14.84 0.11 -4.40
CA GLU A 83 -14.48 -0.31 -3.05
C GLU A 83 -13.30 -1.28 -3.13
N TYR A 84 -12.48 -1.34 -2.09
CA TYR A 84 -11.29 -2.19 -2.10
C TYR A 84 -11.02 -2.89 -0.77
N VAL A 85 -10.38 -4.05 -0.89
CA VAL A 85 -9.93 -4.87 0.23
C VAL A 85 -8.44 -5.14 0.06
N LEU A 86 -7.69 -4.99 1.15
CA LEU A 86 -6.30 -5.41 1.24
C LEU A 86 -6.20 -6.68 2.09
N LYS A 87 -5.48 -7.67 1.59
CA LYS A 87 -5.15 -8.90 2.29
C LYS A 87 -3.63 -9.00 2.43
N LYS A 88 -3.14 -9.12 3.66
CA LYS A 88 -1.72 -9.36 3.95
C LYS A 88 -1.53 -10.81 4.35
N GLU A 89 -0.70 -11.52 3.63
CA GLU A 89 -0.34 -12.91 3.90
C GLU A 89 0.80 -12.99 4.92
N VAL A 90 0.93 -14.15 5.57
CA VAL A 90 1.96 -14.41 6.61
C VAL A 90 3.38 -14.29 6.04
N ASN A 91 3.55 -14.55 4.74
CA ASN A 91 4.82 -14.41 4.04
C ASN A 91 5.19 -12.95 3.68
N GLY A 92 4.36 -11.97 4.04
CA GLY A 92 4.56 -10.55 3.75
C GLY A 92 3.93 -10.06 2.45
N ASP A 93 3.41 -10.96 1.62
CA ASP A 93 2.74 -10.57 0.37
C ASP A 93 1.45 -9.80 0.68
N THR A 94 1.18 -8.78 -0.12
CA THR A 94 -0.07 -8.00 -0.05
C THR A 94 -0.85 -8.16 -1.35
N TYR A 95 -2.14 -8.42 -1.22
CA TYR A 95 -3.09 -8.54 -2.32
C TYR A 95 -4.15 -7.44 -2.23
N LEU A 96 -4.55 -6.93 -3.39
CA LEU A 96 -5.59 -5.94 -3.57
C LEU A 96 -6.70 -6.53 -4.43
N THR A 97 -7.92 -6.43 -3.93
CA THR A 97 -9.14 -6.74 -4.67
C THR A 97 -10.01 -5.50 -4.72
N ILE A 98 -10.62 -5.23 -5.88
CA ILE A 98 -11.55 -4.13 -6.05
C ILE A 98 -12.94 -4.62 -6.46
N VAL A 99 -13.94 -3.80 -6.16
CA VAL A 99 -15.32 -3.95 -6.63
C VAL A 99 -15.77 -2.60 -7.18
N TRP A 100 -16.10 -2.54 -8.47
CA TRP A 100 -16.53 -1.30 -9.11
C TRP A 100 -17.90 -0.86 -8.57
N THR A 101 -18.05 0.44 -8.34
CA THR A 101 -19.35 1.05 -8.01
C THR A 101 -20.08 1.35 -9.32
N GLY A 102 -20.61 0.29 -9.95
CA GLY A 102 -21.30 0.33 -11.24
C GLY A 102 -20.69 -0.63 -12.26
N ASN A 103 -21.26 -0.69 -13.47
CA ASN A 103 -20.83 -1.62 -14.51
C ASN A 103 -19.73 -0.99 -15.37
N PHE A 104 -18.48 -1.19 -14.96
CA PHE A 104 -17.32 -0.66 -15.65
C PHE A 104 -16.19 -1.67 -15.64
N VAL A 105 -15.48 -1.78 -16.76
CA VAL A 105 -14.20 -2.49 -16.83
C VAL A 105 -13.26 -1.58 -17.59
N LEU A 106 -12.28 -1.02 -16.89
CA LEU A 106 -11.23 -0.22 -17.53
C LEU A 106 -9.99 -1.06 -17.77
N ILE A 107 -9.33 -1.43 -16.68
CA ILE A 107 -8.01 -2.07 -16.67
C ILE A 107 -7.94 -3.22 -15.67
N TYR A 108 -8.70 -3.11 -14.57
CA TYR A 108 -8.73 -4.12 -13.53
C TYR A 108 -10.08 -4.81 -13.51
N ASP A 109 -10.02 -6.13 -13.44
CA ASP A 109 -11.18 -6.98 -13.28
C ASP A 109 -11.68 -6.88 -11.84
N GLU A 110 -13.00 -6.81 -11.68
CA GLU A 110 -13.62 -6.89 -10.37
C GLU A 110 -13.41 -8.27 -9.74
N ASN A 111 -13.34 -8.31 -8.40
CA ASN A 111 -13.24 -9.56 -7.63
C ASN A 111 -12.02 -10.44 -7.94
N VAL A 112 -11.00 -9.90 -8.62
CA VAL A 112 -9.71 -10.56 -8.83
C VAL A 112 -8.70 -10.08 -7.79
N GLU A 113 -8.00 -11.03 -7.17
CA GLU A 113 -6.87 -10.75 -6.26
C GLU A 113 -5.61 -10.43 -7.07
N TYR A 114 -5.17 -9.17 -7.03
CA TYR A 114 -3.89 -8.77 -7.59
C TYR A 114 -2.83 -8.70 -6.50
N LYS A 115 -1.72 -9.43 -6.66
CA LYS A 115 -0.53 -9.18 -5.83
C LYS A 115 -0.02 -7.77 -6.11
N ILE A 116 0.26 -7.01 -5.06
CA ILE A 116 0.78 -5.64 -5.17
C ILE A 116 2.10 -5.47 -4.44
N THR A 117 2.85 -4.45 -4.84
CA THR A 117 4.01 -3.96 -4.09
C THR A 117 3.78 -2.49 -3.76
N ILE A 118 3.83 -2.14 -2.47
CA ILE A 118 3.67 -0.76 -2.01
C ILE A 118 4.94 -0.33 -1.28
N THR A 119 5.50 0.80 -1.70
CA THR A 119 6.53 1.55 -0.98
C THR A 119 6.00 2.96 -0.70
N PRO A 120 6.70 3.81 0.08
CA PRO A 120 6.28 5.18 0.30
C PRO A 120 6.03 5.98 -0.99
N SER A 121 6.75 5.68 -2.08
CA SER A 121 6.68 6.44 -3.34
C SER A 121 6.17 5.65 -4.55
N ARG A 122 6.04 4.32 -4.45
CA ARG A 122 5.71 3.44 -5.58
C ARG A 122 4.61 2.44 -5.23
N LEU A 123 3.66 2.28 -6.14
CA LEU A 123 2.67 1.20 -6.14
C LEU A 123 2.81 0.41 -7.45
N VAL A 124 2.96 -0.91 -7.35
CA VAL A 124 2.88 -1.82 -8.49
C VAL A 124 1.59 -2.63 -8.34
N TRP A 125 0.70 -2.54 -9.34
CA TRP A 125 -0.62 -3.19 -9.33
C TRP A 125 -0.98 -3.66 -10.74
N GLY A 126 -1.26 -4.97 -10.91
CA GLY A 126 -1.68 -5.56 -12.19
C GLY A 126 -0.73 -5.31 -13.36
N GLY A 127 0.59 -5.22 -13.09
CA GLY A 127 1.60 -4.91 -14.10
C GLY A 127 1.83 -3.41 -14.36
N TYR A 128 1.00 -2.54 -13.79
CA TYR A 128 1.15 -1.09 -13.85
C TYR A 128 1.98 -0.57 -12.69
N THR A 129 2.85 0.40 -12.97
CA THR A 129 3.62 1.12 -11.94
C THR A 129 3.05 2.52 -11.79
N TYR A 130 2.77 2.89 -10.55
CA TYR A 130 2.29 4.20 -10.15
C TYR A 130 3.26 4.88 -9.19
N ILE A 131 3.37 6.19 -9.31
CA ILE A 131 4.17 7.06 -8.46
C ILE A 131 3.24 7.88 -7.58
N ARG A 132 3.57 7.99 -6.29
CA ARG A 132 2.80 8.81 -5.35
C ARG A 132 2.86 10.30 -5.74
N LYS A 133 1.75 11.01 -5.56
CA LYS A 133 1.63 12.46 -5.77
C LYS A 133 1.27 13.20 -4.50
#